data_AF-A0A7S3CNV4-F1
#
_entry.id   AF-A0A7S3CNV4-F1
#
_cell.length_a   1.000
_cell.length_b   1.000
_cell.length_c   1.000
_cell.angle_alpha   90.00
_cell.angle_beta   90.00
_cell.angle_gamma   90.00
#
_symmetry.space_group_name_H-M   'P 1'
#
loop_
_entity.id
_entity.type
_entity.pdbx_description
1 polymer ?
#
loop_
_entity_poly.entity_id
_entity_poly.type
_entity_poly.pdbx_seq_one_letter_code
_entity_poly.pdbx_strand_id
1 'polypeptide(L)'
;IYKKTSRVNRLPSYLCVQFVRFYWKQESNVGGTKAGKAKILRSVLFPKILDLYKFCSEDLKKELDEGRSVDQKQREIEDKEILEGKKKQAEENDLMQKGQIEAESEEQKEEKRLVGKAAKMQQ
;
A
#
# COMPACT_ATOMS: atom_id res chain seq x y z
N ILE A 1 -31.47 27.37 1.96
CA ILE A 1 -30.87 26.02 1.84
C ILE A 1 -29.47 26.09 2.43
N TYR A 2 -29.18 25.33 3.49
CA TYR A 2 -27.87 25.32 4.15
C TYR A 2 -27.07 24.09 3.71
N LYS A 3 -25.76 24.25 3.43
CA LYS A 3 -24.86 23.16 3.03
C LYS A 3 -23.71 23.07 4.03
N LYS A 4 -23.60 21.92 4.70
CA LYS A 4 -22.49 21.64 5.62
C LYS A 4 -21.40 20.83 4.90
N THR A 5 -20.15 21.27 5.05
CA THR A 5 -18.97 20.53 4.60
C THR A 5 -18.04 20.31 5.79
N SER A 6 -17.59 19.07 5.99
CA SER A 6 -16.66 18.70 7.07
C SER A 6 -15.35 18.18 6.48
N ARG A 7 -14.23 18.48 7.13
CA ARG A 7 -12.87 18.03 6.79
C ARG A 7 -12.20 17.44 8.02
N VAL A 8 -11.18 16.60 7.81
CA VAL A 8 -10.39 16.00 8.90
C VAL A 8 -9.27 16.95 9.32
N ASN A 9 -9.24 17.33 10.59
CA ASN A 9 -8.22 18.24 11.13
C ASN A 9 -7.03 17.53 11.78
N ARG A 10 -7.22 16.29 12.24
CA ARG A 10 -6.17 15.47 12.85
C ARG A 10 -6.40 14.00 12.50
N LEU A 11 -5.33 13.31 12.12
CA LEU A 11 -5.38 11.87 11.85
C LEU A 11 -4.98 11.08 13.11
N PRO A 12 -5.75 10.04 13.48
CA PRO A 12 -5.34 9.10 14.52
C PRO A 12 -4.33 8.07 13.96
N SER A 13 -3.50 7.51 14.84
CA SER A 13 -2.58 6.43 14.47
C SER A 13 -3.31 5.16 13.99
N TYR A 14 -4.52 4.94 14.49
CA TYR A 14 -5.40 3.83 14.08
C TYR A 14 -6.76 4.37 13.67
N LEU A 15 -7.19 4.04 12.44
CA LEU A 15 -8.48 4.46 11.91
C LEU A 15 -9.43 3.27 11.77
N CYS A 16 -10.53 3.30 12.51
CA CYS A 16 -11.62 2.34 12.36
C CYS A 16 -12.61 2.82 11.29
N VAL A 17 -12.80 2.02 10.23
CA VAL A 17 -13.76 2.33 9.16
C VAL A 17 -14.98 1.43 9.30
N GLN A 18 -16.12 2.02 9.61
CA GLN A 18 -17.39 1.28 9.75
C GLN A 18 -18.16 1.27 8.44
N PHE A 19 -18.54 0.08 7.98
CA PHE A 19 -19.41 -0.08 6.81
C PHE A 19 -20.86 0.00 7.25
N VAL A 20 -21.48 1.17 7.08
CA VAL A 20 -22.87 1.46 7.46
C VAL A 20 -23.85 0.77 6.50
N ARG A 21 -23.86 -0.57 6.51
CA ARG A 21 -24.64 -1.40 5.58
C ARG A 21 -26.02 -1.78 6.10
N PHE A 22 -26.25 -1.67 7.40
CA PHE A 22 -27.55 -1.99 8.00
C PHE A 22 -28.38 -0.73 8.11
N TYR A 23 -29.61 -0.81 7.62
CA TYR A 23 -30.57 0.28 7.69
C TYR A 23 -31.97 -0.28 7.91
N TRP A 24 -32.88 0.58 8.36
CA TRP A 24 -34.29 0.24 8.48
C TRP A 24 -34.99 0.56 7.16
N LYS A 25 -35.52 -0.47 6.49
CA LYS A 25 -36.28 -0.29 5.24
C LYS A 25 -37.75 -0.08 5.60
N GLN A 26 -38.34 0.98 5.06
CA GLN A 26 -39.78 1.22 5.17
C GLN A 26 -40.56 0.22 4.32
N GLU A 27 -41.82 -0.01 4.68
CA GLU A 27 -42.72 -0.84 3.89
C GLU A 27 -42.87 -0.26 2.48
N SER A 28 -42.79 -1.13 1.48
CA SER A 28 -42.95 -0.73 0.08
C SER A 28 -44.04 -1.56 -0.57
N ASN A 29 -45.17 -0.94 -0.87
CA ASN A 29 -46.29 -1.58 -1.56
C ASN A 29 -45.88 -2.10 -2.96
N VAL A 30 -45.01 -1.37 -3.66
CA VAL A 30 -44.54 -1.73 -5.02
C VAL A 30 -43.65 -2.97 -5.03
N GLY A 31 -42.92 -3.24 -3.94
CA GLY A 31 -41.98 -4.37 -3.83
C GLY A 31 -42.49 -5.53 -2.97
N GLY A 32 -43.71 -5.46 -2.42
CA GLY A 32 -44.28 -6.49 -1.54
C GLY A 32 -43.49 -6.74 -0.23
N THR A 33 -42.58 -5.84 0.16
CA THR A 33 -41.72 -6.03 1.34
C THR A 33 -42.23 -5.25 2.55
N LYS A 34 -42.41 -5.97 3.67
CA LYS A 34 -42.74 -5.42 5.00
C LYS A 34 -41.60 -4.54 5.54
N ALA A 35 -41.94 -3.60 6.43
CA ALA A 35 -40.95 -2.81 7.14
C ALA A 35 -40.03 -3.69 8.01
N GLY A 36 -38.72 -3.41 8.01
CA GLY A 36 -37.78 -4.21 8.77
C GLY A 36 -36.30 -3.85 8.58
N LYS A 37 -35.44 -4.56 9.31
CA LYS A 37 -33.98 -4.42 9.18
C LYS A 37 -33.50 -5.01 7.85
N ALA A 38 -32.76 -4.22 7.10
CA ALA A 38 -32.20 -4.62 5.81
C ALA A 38 -30.68 -4.45 5.77
N LYS A 39 -30.03 -5.15 4.83
CA LYS A 39 -28.59 -5.07 4.56
C LYS A 39 -28.34 -4.61 3.13
N ILE A 40 -27.45 -3.63 2.96
CA ILE A 40 -26.98 -3.18 1.65
C ILE A 40 -25.97 -4.21 1.11
N LEU A 41 -26.36 -4.91 0.04
CA LEU A 41 -25.56 -5.96 -0.60
C LEU A 41 -24.71 -5.47 -1.78
N ARG A 42 -24.63 -4.16 -2.02
CA ARG A 42 -23.78 -3.63 -3.10
C ARG A 42 -22.31 -4.01 -2.87
N SER A 43 -21.64 -4.48 -3.92
CA SER A 43 -20.20 -4.73 -3.89
C SER A 43 -19.47 -3.40 -3.72
N VAL A 44 -18.53 -3.35 -2.77
CA VAL A 44 -17.70 -2.17 -2.49
C VAL A 44 -16.27 -2.64 -2.45
N LEU A 45 -15.49 -2.24 -3.45
CA LEU A 45 -14.05 -2.48 -3.49
C LEU A 45 -13.35 -1.48 -2.57
N PHE A 46 -12.40 -1.96 -1.78
CA PHE A 46 -11.59 -1.13 -0.91
C PHE A 46 -10.11 -1.28 -1.29
N PRO A 47 -9.35 -0.17 -1.32
CA PRO A 47 -7.94 -0.23 -1.65
C PRO A 47 -7.16 -0.86 -0.50
N LYS A 48 -6.07 -1.57 -0.83
CA LYS A 48 -5.13 -2.09 0.17
C LYS A 48 -4.43 -0.97 0.94
N ILE A 49 -4.15 0.14 0.25
CA ILE A 49 -3.54 1.35 0.80
C ILE A 49 -4.56 2.49 0.64
N LEU A 50 -5.01 3.06 1.75
CA LEU A 50 -6.02 4.12 1.76
C LEU A 50 -5.33 5.50 1.87
N ASP A 51 -5.55 6.37 0.88
CA ASP A 51 -5.10 7.76 0.94
C ASP A 51 -6.23 8.70 1.43
N LEU A 52 -6.02 9.30 2.62
CA LEU A 52 -6.96 10.23 3.25
C LEU A 52 -6.64 11.71 2.99
N TYR A 53 -5.54 12.02 2.33
CA TYR A 53 -5.05 13.40 2.15
C TYR A 53 -6.10 14.32 1.51
N LYS A 54 -6.86 13.79 0.55
CA LYS A 54 -7.92 14.54 -0.14
C LYS A 54 -9.04 15.01 0.78
N PHE A 55 -9.23 14.36 1.92
CA PHE A 55 -10.29 14.65 2.90
C PHE A 55 -9.82 15.51 4.07
N CYS A 56 -8.51 15.74 4.20
CA CYS A 56 -7.91 16.57 5.23
C CYS A 56 -8.16 18.08 5.01
N SER A 57 -8.09 18.86 6.08
CA SER A 57 -8.05 20.33 6.02
C SER A 57 -6.75 20.83 5.41
N GLU A 58 -6.73 22.08 4.93
CA GLU A 58 -5.55 22.67 4.28
C GLU A 58 -4.36 22.77 5.22
N ASP A 59 -4.60 23.05 6.51
CA ASP A 59 -3.53 23.14 7.50
C ASP A 59 -2.88 21.78 7.76
N LEU A 60 -3.69 20.73 7.92
CA LEU A 60 -3.18 19.36 8.09
C LEU A 60 -2.43 18.88 6.83
N LYS A 61 -2.85 19.30 5.63
CA LYS A 61 -2.15 18.96 4.40
C LYS A 61 -0.72 19.50 4.36
N LYS A 62 -0.51 20.76 4.79
CA LYS A 62 0.82 21.37 4.83
C LYS A 62 1.77 20.56 5.71
N GLU A 63 1.31 20.10 6.86
CA GLU A 63 2.09 19.24 7.75
C GLU A 63 2.37 17.86 7.12
N LEU A 64 1.36 17.27 6.46
CA LEU A 64 1.52 15.97 5.79
C LEU A 64 2.41 16.03 4.54
N ASP A 65 2.51 17.18 3.88
CA ASP A 65 3.31 17.36 2.66
C ASP A 65 4.81 17.15 2.95
N GLU A 66 5.28 17.60 4.12
CA GLU A 66 6.66 17.38 4.57
C GLU A 66 6.96 15.88 4.70
N GLY A 67 6.10 15.15 5.43
CA GLY A 67 6.23 13.70 5.59
C GLY A 67 6.14 12.95 4.26
N ARG A 68 5.24 13.37 3.37
CA ARG A 68 5.08 12.76 2.04
C ARG A 68 6.27 13.00 1.13
N SER A 69 6.91 14.16 1.19
CA SER A 69 8.11 14.45 0.40
C SER A 69 9.25 13.51 0.78
N VAL A 70 9.43 13.24 2.07
CA VAL A 70 10.44 12.31 2.57
C VAL A 70 10.13 10.88 2.12
N ASP A 71 8.89 10.43 2.34
CA ASP A 71 8.43 9.10 1.91
C ASP A 71 8.62 8.88 0.40
N GLN A 72 8.32 9.89 -0.41
CA GLN A 72 8.47 9.81 -1.86
C GLN A 72 9.93 9.66 -2.27
N LYS A 73 10.84 10.46 -1.70
CA LYS A 73 12.28 10.35 -1.97
C LYS A 73 12.81 8.97 -1.58
N GLN A 74 12.38 8.44 -0.45
CA GLN A 74 12.80 7.11 0.01
C GLN A 74 12.34 6.02 -0.96
N ARG A 75 11.07 6.07 -1.40
CA ARG A 75 10.54 5.13 -2.41
C ARG A 75 11.30 5.22 -3.73
N GLU A 76 11.64 6.43 -4.18
CA GLU A 76 12.41 6.62 -5.42
C GLU A 76 13.83 6.02 -5.34
N ILE A 77 14.46 6.06 -4.16
CA ILE A 77 15.77 5.43 -3.92
C ILE A 77 15.62 3.91 -3.94
N GLU A 78 14.67 3.37 -3.17
CA GLU A 78 14.40 1.93 -3.12
C GLU A 78 14.04 1.36 -4.50
N ASP A 79 13.20 2.05 -5.26
CA ASP A 79 12.83 1.64 -6.61
C ASP A 79 14.04 1.62 -7.56
N LYS A 80 14.97 2.58 -7.43
CA LYS A 80 16.22 2.60 -8.21
C LYS A 80 17.10 1.40 -7.86
N GLU A 81 17.30 1.12 -6.58
CA GLU A 81 18.08 -0.04 -6.12
C GLU A 81 17.50 -1.36 -6.61
N ILE A 82 16.17 -1.51 -6.54
CA ILE A 82 15.48 -2.71 -7.05
C ILE A 82 15.67 -2.84 -8.55
N LEU A 83 15.58 -1.73 -9.30
CA LEU A 83 15.71 -1.74 -10.75
C LEU A 83 17.14 -2.05 -11.19
N GLU A 84 18.14 -1.50 -10.50
CA GLU A 84 19.55 -1.82 -10.72
C GLU A 84 19.87 -3.27 -10.37
N GLY A 85 19.34 -3.77 -9.24
CA GLY A 85 19.48 -5.19 -8.86
C GLY A 85 18.91 -6.12 -9.91
N LYS A 86 17.73 -5.81 -10.46
CA LYS A 86 17.11 -6.59 -11.54
C LYS A 86 17.91 -6.52 -12.85
N LYS A 87 18.48 -5.36 -13.19
CA LYS A 87 19.36 -5.24 -14.37
C LYS A 87 20.61 -6.10 -14.23
N LYS A 88 21.29 -6.03 -13.08
CA LYS A 88 22.48 -6.86 -12.80
C LYS A 88 22.14 -8.35 -12.85
N GLN A 89 21.02 -8.76 -12.27
CA GLN A 89 20.54 -10.15 -12.35
C GLN A 89 20.22 -10.57 -13.79
N ALA A 90 19.62 -9.69 -14.60
CA ALA A 90 19.33 -9.99 -15.99
C ALA A 90 20.61 -10.13 -16.84
N GLU A 91 21.60 -9.26 -16.62
CA GLU A 91 22.92 -9.33 -17.25
C GLU A 91 23.67 -10.61 -16.85
N GLU A 92 23.66 -10.96 -15.56
CA GLU A 92 24.27 -12.19 -15.04
C GLU A 92 23.61 -13.45 -15.63
N ASN A 93 22.28 -13.47 -15.74
CA ASN A 93 21.55 -14.56 -16.38
C ASN A 93 21.86 -14.68 -17.88
N ASP A 94 22.01 -13.57 -18.61
CA ASP A 94 22.36 -13.57 -20.04
C ASP A 94 23.81 -14.03 -20.29
N LEU A 95 24.74 -13.63 -19.40
CA LEU A 95 26.14 -14.09 -19.42
C LEU A 95 26.28 -15.58 -19.10
N MET A 96 25.50 -16.09 -18.14
CA MET A 96 25.39 -17.52 -17.87
C MET A 96 24.84 -18.29 -19.07
N GLN A 97 23.80 -17.76 -19.73
CA GLN A 97 23.19 -18.42 -20.90
C GLN A 97 24.14 -18.45 -22.11
N LYS A 98 25.04 -17.46 -22.23
CA LYS A 98 26.11 -17.42 -23.24
C LYS A 98 27.34 -18.27 -22.89
N GLY A 99 27.33 -18.98 -21.75
CA GLY A 99 28.39 -19.91 -21.34
C GLY A 99 29.71 -19.24 -20.93
N GLN A 100 29.68 -17.94 -20.61
CA GLN A 100 30.87 -17.21 -20.15
C GLN A 100 31.07 -17.26 -18.63
N ILE A 101 30.05 -17.70 -17.88
CA ILE A 101 30.07 -17.84 -16.42
C ILE A 101 29.45 -19.20 -16.07
N GLU A 102 30.16 -20.02 -15.29
CA GLU A 102 29.66 -21.30 -14.79
C GLU A 102 28.71 -21.12 -13.59
N ALA A 103 27.72 -22.01 -13.46
CA ALA A 103 26.79 -21.97 -12.34
C ALA A 103 27.51 -22.27 -11.01
N GLU A 104 27.54 -21.30 -10.10
CA GLU A 104 28.12 -21.48 -8.76
C GLU A 104 27.42 -22.61 -8.00
N SER A 105 28.21 -23.47 -7.35
CA SER A 105 27.71 -24.61 -6.57
C SER A 105 26.90 -24.12 -5.36
N GLU A 106 25.97 -24.94 -4.87
CA GLU A 106 25.14 -24.60 -3.70
C GLU A 106 25.97 -24.23 -2.47
N GLU A 107 27.12 -24.88 -2.26
CA GLU A 107 28.06 -24.57 -1.17
C GLU A 107 28.62 -23.14 -1.28
N GLN A 108 28.98 -22.68 -2.48
CA GLN A 108 29.52 -21.34 -2.71
C GLN A 108 28.46 -20.24 -2.52
N LYS A 109 27.19 -20.54 -2.85
CA LYS A 109 26.06 -19.63 -2.62
C LYS A 109 25.71 -19.48 -1.14
N GLU A 110 25.78 -20.57 -0.37
CA GLU A 110 25.53 -20.59 1.07
C GLU A 110 26.58 -19.74 1.82
N GLU A 111 27.86 -19.88 1.45
CA GLU A 111 28.96 -19.12 2.03
C GLU A 111 28.83 -17.61 1.77
N LYS A 112 28.53 -17.20 0.54
CA LYS A 112 28.28 -15.78 0.20
C LYS A 112 27.09 -15.19 0.95
N ARG A 113 26.03 -15.96 1.16
CA ARG A 113 24.85 -15.54 1.96
C ARG A 113 25.19 -15.31 3.43
N LEU A 114 26.02 -16.18 4.02
CA LEU A 114 26.49 -16.04 5.41
C LEU A 114 27.38 -14.81 5.59
N VAL A 115 28.32 -14.58 4.65
CA VAL A 115 29.20 -13.40 4.66
C VAL A 115 28.42 -12.10 4.50
N GLY A 116 27.44 -12.06 3.58
CA GLY A 116 26.60 -10.88 3.37
C GLY A 116 25.72 -10.53 4.58
N LYS A 117 25.23 -11.53 5.33
CA LYS A 117 24.50 -11.33 6.59
C LYS A 117 25.40 -10.77 7.69
N ALA A 118 26.65 -11.25 7.80
CA ALA A 118 27.60 -10.77 8.80
C ALA A 118 28.00 -9.30 8.56
N ALA A 119 28.26 -8.92 7.31
CA ALA A 119 28.63 -7.53 6.96
C ALA A 119 27.50 -6.53 7.24
N LYS A 120 26.24 -6.93 7.06
CA LYS A 120 25.07 -6.08 7.30
C LYS A 120 24.71 -5.92 8.79
N MET A 121 25.28 -6.75 9.67
CA MET A 121 25.08 -6.71 11.11
C MET A 121 26.10 -5.82 11.84
N GLN A 122 27.18 -5.44 11.14
CA GLN A 122 28.27 -4.60 11.67
C GLN A 122 28.12 -3.11 11.32
N GLN A 123 27.09 -2.73 10.56
CA GLN A 123 26.68 -1.34 10.29
C GLN A 123 25.42 -1.00 11.10
#